data_AF-A0A7W9WI47-F1
#
_entry.id   AF-A0A7W9WI47-F1
#
_cell.length_a   1.000
_cell.length_b   1.000
_cell.length_c   1.000
_cell.angle_alpha   90.00
_cell.angle_beta   90.00
_cell.angle_gamma   90.00
#
_symmetry.space_group_name_H-M   'P 1'
#
loop_
_entity.id
_entity.type
_entity.pdbx_description
1 polymer ?
#
loop_
_entity_poly.entity_id
_entity_poly.type
_entity_poly.pdbx_seq_one_letter_code
_entity_poly.pdbx_strand_id
1 'polypeptide(L)' 'MASEKDDFEDVVLDEDFIRSAGTSEPSARARMLAAKWRREEPEPQPWRSDEPPAGWFFSKSRRRRWRRK' A
#
# COMPACT_ATOMS: atom_id res chain seq x y z
N MET A 1 37.52 16.10 11.34
CA MET A 1 36.35 16.02 10.44
C MET A 1 35.17 16.51 11.24
N ALA A 2 34.64 17.71 10.94
CA ALA A 2 33.41 18.16 11.57
C ALA A 2 32.28 17.25 11.06
N SER A 3 31.54 16.59 11.95
CA SER A 3 30.35 15.86 11.52
C SER A 3 29.34 16.90 11.04
N GLU A 4 28.82 16.70 9.84
CA GLU A 4 27.60 17.36 9.40
C GLU A 4 26.56 17.12 10.51
N LYS A 5 26.03 18.19 11.10
CA LYS A 5 24.96 18.04 12.10
C LYS A 5 23.80 17.40 11.35
N ASP A 6 23.39 16.21 11.79
CA ASP A 6 22.27 15.51 11.20
C ASP A 6 21.00 16.30 11.52
N ASP A 7 20.26 16.70 10.48
CA ASP A 7 19.06 17.55 10.58
C ASP A 7 17.94 16.90 11.42
N PHE A 8 18.10 15.63 11.78
CA PHE A 8 17.17 14.83 12.57
C PHE A 8 17.56 14.67 14.04
N GLU A 9 18.71 15.19 14.49
CA GLU A 9 19.22 14.99 15.87
C GLU A 9 18.21 15.44 16.95
N ASP A 10 17.49 16.54 16.72
CA ASP A 10 16.49 17.08 17.67
C ASP A 10 15.03 16.74 17.28
N VAL A 11 14.80 15.91 16.26
CA VAL A 11 13.44 15.56 15.79
C VAL A 11 12.88 14.40 16.60
N VAL A 12 11.76 14.64 17.30
CA VAL A 12 11.02 13.60 18.03
C VAL A 12 9.96 12.97 17.14
N LEU A 13 10.09 11.67 16.87
CA LEU A 13 9.19 10.89 16.01
C LEU A 13 8.03 10.26 16.81
N ASP A 14 7.22 11.09 17.45
CA ASP A 14 6.06 10.65 18.24
C ASP A 14 4.74 10.65 17.45
N GLU A 15 3.63 10.41 18.15
CA GLU A 15 2.31 10.34 17.53
C GLU A 15 1.82 11.68 16.98
N ASP A 16 2.16 12.79 17.66
CA ASP A 16 1.78 14.13 17.21
C ASP A 16 2.56 14.52 15.95
N PHE A 17 3.85 14.17 15.87
CA PHE A 17 4.64 14.30 14.65
C PHE A 17 3.98 13.56 13.47
N ILE A 18 3.58 12.30 13.67
CA ILE A 18 2.92 11.49 12.63
C ILE A 18 1.59 12.13 12.21
N ARG A 19 0.77 12.57 13.17
CA ARG A 19 -0.55 13.17 12.91
C ARG A 19 -0.45 14.54 12.25
N SER A 20 0.66 15.26 12.41
CA SER A 20 0.89 16.57 11.80
C SER A 20 1.09 16.50 10.27
N ALA A 21 1.38 15.31 9.72
CA ALA A 21 1.60 15.14 8.30
C ALA A 21 0.34 15.52 7.48
N GLY A 22 0.50 16.47 6.56
CA GLY A 22 -0.59 16.94 5.69
C GLY A 22 -1.07 15.92 4.65
N THR A 23 -0.40 14.77 4.55
CA THR A 23 -0.78 13.67 3.66
C THR A 23 -0.68 12.35 4.40
N SER A 24 -1.58 11.43 4.10
CA SER A 24 -1.51 10.04 4.56
C SER A 24 -1.24 9.16 3.35
N GLU A 25 0.03 8.81 3.18
CA GLU A 25 0.47 7.89 2.15
C GLU A 25 0.57 6.47 2.69
N PRO A 26 0.45 5.44 1.83
CA PRO A 26 0.77 4.08 2.23
C PRO A 26 2.19 4.00 2.76
N SER A 27 2.39 3.13 3.75
CA SER A 27 3.71 2.89 4.33
C SER A 27 4.74 2.57 3.24
N ALA A 28 6.00 2.93 3.49
CA ALA A 28 7.09 2.64 2.54
C ALA A 28 7.06 1.18 2.08
N ARG A 29 6.83 0.25 3.01
CA ARG A 29 6.68 -1.18 2.74
C ARG A 29 5.52 -1.49 1.80
N ALA A 30 4.35 -0.89 1.99
CA ALA A 30 3.20 -1.09 1.12
C ALA A 30 3.48 -0.60 -0.31
N ARG A 31 4.15 0.55 -0.46
CA ARG A 31 4.56 1.08 -1.78
C ARG A 31 5.59 0.17 -2.46
N MET A 32 6.57 -0.33 -1.70
CA MET A 32 7.56 -1.29 -2.19
C MET A 32 6.91 -2.60 -2.65
N LEU A 33 5.99 -3.16 -1.85
CA LEU A 33 5.25 -4.37 -2.22
C LEU A 33 4.38 -4.16 -3.46
N ALA A 34 3.67 -3.04 -3.54
CA ALA A 34 2.88 -2.71 -4.72
C ALA A 34 3.75 -2.55 -5.97
N ALA A 35 4.95 -1.97 -5.85
CA ALA A 35 5.91 -1.88 -6.95
C ALA A 35 6.43 -3.24 -7.39
N LYS A 36 6.74 -4.12 -6.43
CA LYS A 36 7.12 -5.51 -6.71
C LYS A 36 6.00 -6.24 -7.46
N TRP A 37 4.77 -6.19 -6.94
CA TRP A 37 3.62 -6.90 -7.52
C TRP A 37 3.18 -6.40 -8.88
N ARG A 38 3.45 -5.14 -9.23
CA ARG A 38 3.23 -4.64 -10.60
C ARG A 38 4.16 -5.29 -11.62
N ARG A 39 5.35 -5.73 -11.19
CA ARG A 39 6.35 -6.38 -12.06
C ARG A 39 6.24 -7.90 -12.01
N GLU A 40 6.01 -8.44 -10.83
CA GLU A 40 6.00 -9.85 -10.52
C GLU A 40 4.75 -10.17 -9.71
N GLU A 41 3.75 -10.76 -10.36
CA GLU A 41 2.57 -11.22 -9.64
C GLU A 41 3.00 -12.28 -8.60
N PRO A 42 2.47 -12.23 -7.36
CA PRO A 42 2.77 -13.26 -6.39
C PRO A 42 2.28 -14.62 -6.89
N GLU A 43 3.13 -15.64 -6.76
CA GLU A 43 2.77 -17.02 -7.08
C GLU A 43 1.52 -17.47 -6.30
N PRO A 44 0.62 -18.24 -6.94
CA PRO A 44 -0.53 -18.79 -6.28
C PRO A 44 -0.08 -19.76 -5.18
N GLN A 45 -0.67 -19.62 -3.99
CA GLN A 45 -0.39 -20.50 -2.87
C GLN A 45 -1.60 -21.38 -2.59
N PRO A 46 -1.43 -22.65 -2.19
CA PRO A 46 -2.55 -23.59 -2.06
C PRO A 46 -3.58 -23.19 -0.97
N TRP A 47 -3.20 -22.38 0.00
CA TRP A 47 -4.11 -21.79 1.00
C TRP A 47 -4.69 -20.42 0.58
N ARG A 48 -4.22 -19.88 -0.55
CA ARG A 48 -4.61 -18.58 -1.07
C ARG A 48 -5.57 -18.80 -2.23
N SER A 49 -6.85 -18.50 -2.00
CA SER A 49 -7.87 -18.50 -3.05
C SER A 49 -7.66 -17.28 -3.95
N ASP A 50 -6.69 -17.36 -4.87
CA ASP A 50 -6.51 -16.36 -5.92
C ASP A 50 -7.65 -16.39 -6.95
N GLU A 51 -8.33 -17.54 -7.05
CA GLU A 51 -9.61 -17.66 -7.72
C GLU A 51 -10.76 -17.41 -6.72
N PRO A 52 -11.67 -16.45 -6.99
CA PRO A 52 -12.82 -16.25 -6.13
C PRO A 52 -13.65 -17.55 -6.10
N PRO A 53 -14.06 -18.03 -4.92
CA PRO A 53 -14.92 -19.21 -4.84
C PRO A 53 -16.18 -18.95 -5.68
N ALA A 54 -16.61 -19.96 -6.44
CA ALA A 54 -17.76 -19.90 -7.32
C ALA A 54 -19.00 -19.38 -6.56
N GLY A 55 -19.24 -18.07 -6.61
CA GLY A 55 -20.18 -17.40 -5.72
C GLY A 55 -19.80 -16.00 -5.20
N TRP A 56 -18.59 -15.46 -5.43
CA TRP A 56 -18.35 -14.03 -5.13
C TRP A 56 -19.03 -13.13 -6.19
N PHE A 57 -20.32 -12.82 -5.96
CA PHE A 57 -21.21 -12.03 -6.83
C PHE A 57 -20.88 -10.52 -6.95
N PHE A 58 -19.63 -10.10 -6.75
CA PHE A 58 -19.14 -8.80 -7.23
C PHE A 58 -18.33 -9.00 -8.50
N SER A 59 -18.98 -9.59 -9.49
CA SER A 59 -18.43 -9.77 -10.81
C SER A 59 -17.95 -8.44 -11.39
N LYS A 60 -16.77 -8.45 -12.02
CA LYS A 60 -16.25 -7.32 -12.82
C LYS A 60 -17.29 -6.76 -13.80
N SER A 61 -18.27 -7.57 -14.23
CA SER A 61 -19.40 -7.14 -15.04
C SER A 61 -20.33 -6.14 -14.33
N ARG A 62 -20.57 -6.26 -13.02
CA ARG A 62 -21.36 -5.27 -12.25
C ARG A 62 -20.61 -3.93 -12.13
N ARG A 63 -19.28 -3.95 -11.89
CA ARG A 63 -18.44 -2.74 -11.86
C ARG A 63 -18.37 -2.01 -13.21
N ARG A 64 -18.33 -2.73 -14.34
CA ARG A 64 -18.37 -2.13 -15.70
C ARG A 64 -19.68 -1.39 -16.00
N ARG A 65 -20.79 -1.77 -15.38
CA ARG A 65 -22.10 -1.12 -15.55
C ARG A 65 -22.18 0.22 -14.82
N TRP A 66 -21.50 0.36 -13.69
CA TRP A 66 -21.54 1.57 -12.86
C TRP A 66 -20.65 2.70 -13.39
N ARG A 67 -19.66 2.42 -14.24
CA ARG A 67 -18.77 3.44 -14.85
C ARG A 67 -19.30 4.04 -16.15
N ARG A 68 -20.50 3.66 -16.60
CA ARG A 68 -21.14 4.16 -17.84
C ARG A 68 -22.31 5.11 -17.57
N LYS A 69 -22.49 5.53 -16.31
CA LYS A 69 -23.47 6.52 -15.89
C LYS A 69 -22.71 7.68 -15.25
#